data_AF-I7L5R8-F1
#
_entry.id   AF-I7L5R8-F1
#
_cell.length_a   1.000
_cell.length_b   1.000
_cell.length_c   1.000
_cell.angle_alpha   90.00
_cell.angle_beta   90.00
_cell.angle_gamma   90.00
#
_symmetry.space_group_name_H-M   'P 1'
#
loop_
_entity.id
_entity.type
_entity.pdbx_description
1 polymer ?
#
loop_
_entity_poly.entity_id
_entity_poly.type
_entity_poly.pdbx_seq_one_letter_code
_entity_poly.pdbx_strand_id
1 'polypeptide(L)'
;MQVTISKDELKQAIVEIMDEMGFVPKESIEGKTITLGQFKKKYCPGKSLDWIKTEIFYKYKPDFVANIHPGTGSSFRIYEKQAANWMEKNKEKLPW
;
A
#
# COMPACT_ATOMS: atom_id res chain seq x y z
N MET A 1 -38.65 -16.95 -23.84
CA MET A 1 -37.28 -16.53 -24.17
C MET A 1 -36.43 -16.73 -22.93
N GLN A 2 -35.48 -17.67 -22.95
CA GLN A 2 -34.49 -17.79 -21.87
C GLN A 2 -33.36 -16.82 -22.18
N VAL A 3 -33.18 -15.80 -21.34
CA VAL A 3 -32.05 -14.88 -21.47
C VAL A 3 -30.83 -15.60 -20.94
N THR A 4 -29.96 -16.05 -21.84
CA THR A 4 -28.69 -16.68 -21.49
C THR A 4 -27.69 -15.58 -21.19
N ILE A 5 -27.68 -15.09 -19.94
CA ILE A 5 -26.70 -14.09 -19.52
C ILE A 5 -25.38 -14.82 -19.31
N SER A 6 -24.36 -14.41 -20.05
CA SER A 6 -23.01 -14.93 -19.87
C SER A 6 -22.51 -14.58 -18.47
N LYS A 7 -21.86 -15.53 -17.79
CA LYS A 7 -21.37 -15.33 -16.42
C LYS A 7 -20.40 -14.13 -16.32
N ASP A 8 -19.70 -13.81 -17.40
CA ASP A 8 -18.80 -12.66 -17.50
C ASP A 8 -19.55 -11.32 -17.57
N GLU A 9 -20.60 -11.23 -18.37
CA GLU A 9 -21.46 -10.04 -18.46
C GLU A 9 -22.15 -9.76 -17.12
N LEU A 10 -22.55 -10.83 -16.40
CA LEU A 10 -23.11 -10.69 -15.06
C LEU A 10 -22.08 -10.12 -14.07
N LYS A 11 -20.81 -10.51 -14.17
CA LYS A 11 -19.75 -9.98 -13.31
C LYS A 11 -19.46 -8.51 -13.61
N GLN A 12 -19.41 -8.12 -14.88
CA GLN A 12 -19.21 -6.71 -15.27
C GLN A 12 -20.32 -5.82 -14.73
N ALA A 13 -21.58 -6.22 -14.93
CA ALA A 13 -22.72 -5.48 -14.41
C ALA A 13 -22.68 -5.36 -12.87
N ILE A 14 -22.27 -6.42 -12.16
CA ILE A 14 -22.10 -6.36 -10.70
C ILE A 14 -20.99 -5.39 -10.30
N VAL A 15 -19.86 -5.37 -11.00
CA VAL A 15 -18.75 -4.44 -10.70
C VAL A 15 -19.16 -2.99 -10.94
N GLU A 16 -19.86 -2.70 -12.04
CA GLU A 16 -20.36 -1.35 -12.35
C GLU A 16 -21.36 -0.87 -11.30
N ILE A 17 -22.33 -1.72 -10.92
CA ILE A 17 -23.32 -1.40 -9.88
C ILE A 17 -22.64 -1.20 -8.51
N MET A 18 -21.60 -1.96 -8.21
CA MET A 18 -20.82 -1.79 -6.98
C MET A 18 -20.06 -0.46 -6.95
N ASP A 19 -19.51 -0.02 -8.09
CA ASP A 19 -18.85 1.29 -8.23
C ASP A 19 -19.84 2.45 -8.03
N GLU A 20 -21.02 2.38 -8.67
CA GLU A 20 -22.09 3.38 -8.54
C GLU A 20 -22.64 3.51 -7.10
N MET A 21 -22.73 2.39 -6.37
CA MET A 21 -23.14 2.39 -4.95
C MET A 21 -22.02 2.79 -3.99
N GLY A 22 -20.83 3.15 -4.49
CA GLY A 22 -19.68 3.56 -3.67
C GLY A 22 -19.04 2.40 -2.89
N PHE A 23 -19.29 1.16 -3.29
CA PHE A 23 -18.59 -0.01 -2.74
C PHE A 23 -17.19 -0.07 -3.30
N VAL A 24 -16.25 0.54 -2.60
CA VAL A 24 -14.84 0.39 -2.90
C VAL A 24 -14.41 -1.05 -2.53
N PRO A 25 -13.82 -1.83 -3.46
CA PRO A 25 -13.33 -3.16 -3.15
C PRO A 25 -12.36 -3.12 -1.96
N LYS A 26 -12.28 -4.18 -1.15
CA LYS A 26 -11.38 -4.27 0.03
C LYS A 26 -9.92 -3.94 -0.25
N GLU A 27 -9.51 -3.98 -1.52
CA GLU A 27 -8.21 -3.56 -2.04
C GLU A 27 -8.01 -2.03 -2.11
N SER A 28 -9.03 -1.26 -1.73
CA SER A 28 -8.96 0.19 -1.56
C SER A 28 -8.22 0.51 -0.26
N ILE A 29 -6.93 0.21 -0.28
CA ILE A 29 -5.91 0.66 0.67
C ILE A 29 -5.67 2.20 0.49
N GLU A 30 -6.54 2.87 -0.25
CA GLU A 30 -6.49 4.32 -0.47
C GLU A 30 -6.80 5.03 0.84
N GLY A 31 -5.79 5.73 1.35
CA GLY A 31 -5.87 6.46 2.63
C GLY A 31 -5.45 5.66 3.86
N LYS A 32 -5.21 4.34 3.76
CA LYS A 32 -4.73 3.59 4.93
C LYS A 32 -3.28 3.93 5.23
N THR A 33 -3.06 4.46 6.43
CA THR A 33 -1.72 4.76 6.94
C THR A 33 -1.31 3.69 7.95
N ILE A 34 -0.04 3.30 7.89
CA ILE A 34 0.58 2.32 8.78
C ILE A 34 1.76 2.96 9.50
N THR A 35 2.09 2.41 10.67
CA THR A 35 3.27 2.81 11.44
C THR A 35 4.52 2.13 10.90
N LEU A 36 5.70 2.65 11.26
CA LEU A 36 6.99 2.04 10.89
C LEU A 36 7.11 0.57 11.35
N GLY A 37 6.58 0.24 12.53
CA GLY A 37 6.58 -1.15 13.02
C GLY A 37 5.72 -2.09 12.16
N GLN A 38 4.56 -1.62 11.72
CA GLN A 38 3.70 -2.37 10.80
C GLN A 38 4.36 -2.51 9.42
N PHE A 39 4.98 -1.44 8.91
CA PHE A 39 5.73 -1.47 7.66
C PHE A 39 6.88 -2.49 7.71
N LYS A 40 7.67 -2.49 8.79
CA LYS A 40 8.70 -3.51 9.03
C LYS A 40 8.12 -4.92 8.95
N LYS A 41 7.08 -5.19 9.74
CA LYS A 41 6.51 -6.55 9.85
C LYS A 41 6.00 -7.06 8.49
N LYS A 42 5.44 -6.17 7.67
CA LYS A 42 4.81 -6.53 6.41
C LYS A 42 5.80 -6.62 5.24
N TYR A 43 6.71 -5.65 5.11
CA TYR A 43 7.54 -5.50 3.92
C TYR A 43 9.03 -5.76 4.14
N CYS A 44 9.52 -5.64 5.38
CA CYS A 44 10.95 -5.81 5.72
C CYS A 44 11.14 -6.73 6.94
N PRO A 45 10.63 -7.98 6.92
CA PRO A 45 10.79 -8.90 8.04
C PRO A 45 12.27 -9.16 8.33
N GLY A 46 12.65 -9.25 9.60
CA GLY A 46 14.04 -9.47 10.02
C GLY A 46 14.96 -8.25 9.97
N LYS A 47 14.54 -7.12 9.39
CA LYS A 47 15.35 -5.88 9.37
C LYS A 47 15.13 -5.00 10.60
N SER A 48 16.17 -4.26 10.95
CA SER A 48 16.11 -3.24 12.01
C SER A 48 15.37 -2.00 11.53
N LEU A 49 14.73 -1.28 12.46
CA LEU A 49 14.06 -0.02 12.12
C LEU A 49 15.06 1.01 11.57
N ASP A 50 16.29 0.99 12.05
CA ASP A 50 17.38 1.83 11.57
C ASP A 50 17.73 1.54 10.10
N TRP A 51 17.86 0.26 9.74
CA TRP A 51 18.11 -0.16 8.37
C TRP A 51 17.01 0.35 7.41
N ILE A 52 15.74 0.25 7.80
CA ILE A 52 14.61 0.75 7.00
C ILE A 52 14.73 2.27 6.81
N LYS A 53 15.07 3.01 7.86
CA LYS A 53 15.25 4.46 7.76
C LYS A 53 16.40 4.81 6.82
N THR A 54 17.55 4.18 6.99
CA THR A 54 18.76 4.48 6.21
C THR A 54 18.62 4.07 4.74
N GLU A 55 18.28 2.81 4.48
CA GLU A 55 18.30 2.25 3.13
C GLU A 55 17.04 2.56 2.33
N ILE A 56 15.91 2.87 2.98
CA ILE A 56 14.66 3.20 2.29
C ILE A 56 14.35 4.69 2.43
N PHE A 57 14.13 5.17 3.66
CA PHE A 57 13.52 6.49 3.86
C PHE A 57 14.49 7.65 3.57
N TYR A 58 15.72 7.58 4.05
CA TYR A 58 16.70 8.65 3.91
C TYR A 58 17.38 8.64 2.55
N LYS A 59 17.67 7.43 2.03
CA LYS A 59 18.32 7.23 0.73
C LYS A 59 17.40 7.59 -0.45
N TYR A 60 16.18 7.06 -0.45
CA TYR A 60 15.26 7.24 -1.57
C TYR A 60 14.23 8.35 -1.37
N LYS A 61 14.07 8.86 -0.14
CA LYS A 61 13.11 9.91 0.24
C LYS A 61 11.73 9.71 -0.41
N PRO A 62 11.11 8.54 -0.23
CA PRO A 62 9.93 8.19 -1.00
C PRO A 62 8.70 8.98 -0.55
N ASP A 63 7.86 9.37 -1.51
CA ASP A 63 6.65 10.17 -1.28
C ASP A 63 5.59 9.47 -0.40
N PHE A 64 5.70 8.14 -0.21
CA PHE A 64 4.78 7.39 0.64
C PHE A 64 5.00 7.60 2.15
N VAL A 65 6.08 8.29 2.54
CA VAL A 65 6.38 8.59 3.95
C VAL A 65 6.12 10.08 4.20
N ALA A 66 5.06 10.38 4.92
CA ALA A 66 4.83 11.72 5.42
C ALA A 66 5.76 12.00 6.61
N ASN A 67 6.46 13.15 6.55
CA ASN A 67 7.38 13.64 7.57
C ASN A 67 8.56 12.68 7.85
N ILE A 68 9.50 12.61 6.91
CA ILE A 68 10.70 11.73 6.97
C ILE A 68 11.62 12.08 8.16
N HIS A 69 11.52 13.29 8.71
CA HIS A 69 12.24 13.71 9.92
C HIS A 69 11.24 14.11 11.02
N PRO A 70 10.53 13.15 11.61
CA PRO A 70 9.62 13.47 12.69
C PRO A 70 10.41 14.02 13.89
N GLY A 71 9.94 15.13 14.46
CA GLY A 71 10.50 15.67 15.70
C GLY A 71 10.33 14.69 16.88
N THR A 72 10.95 15.00 18.02
CA THR A 72 10.86 14.17 19.23
C THR A 72 9.40 13.88 19.58
N GLY A 73 9.04 12.58 19.66
CA GLY A 73 7.68 12.12 19.96
C GLY A 73 6.75 11.93 18.76
N SER A 74 7.16 12.31 17.54
CA SER A 74 6.38 12.09 16.32
C SER A 74 6.71 10.74 15.66
N SER A 75 5.70 10.10 15.09
CA SER A 75 5.84 8.82 14.39
C SER A 75 5.74 8.99 12.87
N PHE A 76 6.40 8.12 12.12
CA PHE A 76 6.30 8.07 10.66
C PHE A 76 4.87 7.69 10.25
N ARG A 77 4.27 8.50 9.38
CA ARG A 77 3.01 8.16 8.72
C ARG A 77 3.31 7.62 7.34
N ILE A 78 3.07 6.33 7.14
CA ILE A 78 3.38 5.62 5.89
C ILE A 78 2.07 5.27 5.17
N TYR A 79 1.91 5.68 3.92
CA TYR A 79 0.75 5.32 3.11
C TYR A 79 0.91 3.91 2.54
N GLU A 80 0.09 2.96 2.99
CA GLU A 80 0.31 1.53 2.75
C GLU A 80 0.26 1.17 1.26
N LYS A 81 -0.66 1.74 0.49
CA LYS A 81 -0.79 1.47 -0.97
C LYS A 81 0.45 1.91 -1.73
N GLN A 82 0.89 3.14 -1.49
CA GLN A 82 2.07 3.71 -2.16
C GLN A 82 3.35 2.99 -1.73
N ALA A 83 3.45 2.63 -0.44
CA ALA A 83 4.55 1.87 0.10
C ALA A 83 4.66 0.47 -0.51
N ALA A 84 3.53 -0.23 -0.71
CA ALA A 84 3.50 -1.54 -1.37
C ALA A 84 4.04 -1.46 -2.81
N ASN A 85 3.50 -0.54 -3.61
CA ASN A 85 3.88 -0.35 -5.01
C ASN A 85 5.37 0.01 -5.13
N TRP A 86 5.88 0.87 -4.24
CA TRP A 86 7.30 1.21 -4.21
C TRP A 86 8.18 0.01 -3.84
N MET A 87 7.78 -0.78 -2.83
CA MET A 87 8.51 -1.96 -2.39
C MET A 87 8.57 -3.03 -3.49
N GLU A 88 7.49 -3.25 -4.24
CA GLU A 88 7.50 -4.18 -5.38
C GLU A 88 8.48 -3.74 -6.48
N LYS A 89 8.46 -2.45 -6.83
CA LYS A 89 9.33 -1.88 -7.88
C LYS A 89 10.81 -1.82 -7.50
N ASN A 90 11.11 -1.68 -6.21
CA ASN A 90 12.48 -1.49 -5.73
C ASN A 90 13.03 -2.69 -4.97
N LYS A 91 12.26 -3.79 -4.90
CA LYS A 91 12.65 -5.02 -4.19
C LYS A 91 14.05 -5.48 -4.59
N GLU A 92 14.35 -5.53 -5.88
CA GLU A 92 15.63 -6.04 -6.37
C GLU A 92 16.82 -5.09 -6.11
N LYS A 93 16.54 -3.80 -5.90
CA LYS A 93 17.57 -2.76 -5.69
C LYS A 93 17.97 -2.61 -4.22
N LEU A 94 17.20 -3.18 -3.30
CA LEU A 94 17.46 -3.09 -1.87
C LEU A 94 18.52 -4.11 -1.46
N PRO A 95 19.51 -3.71 -0.63
CA PRO A 95 20.49 -4.65 -0.09
C PRO A 95 19.85 -5.49 1.02
N TRP A 96 19.14 -6.55 0.62
CA TRP A 96 18.43 -7.47 1.52
C TRP A 96 19.31 -8.17 2.55
#